data_AF-A0A949EX88-F1
#
_entry.id   AF-A0A949EX88-F1
#
_cell.length_a   1.000
_cell.length_b   1.000
_cell.length_c   1.000
_cell.angle_alpha   90.00
_cell.angle_beta   90.00
_cell.angle_gamma   90.00
#
_symmetry.space_group_name_H-M   'P 1'
#
loop_
_entity.id
_entity.type
_entity.pdbx_description
1 polymer ?
#
loop_
_entity_poly.entity_id
_entity_poly.type
_entity_poly.pdbx_seq_one_letter_code
_entity_poly.pdbx_strand_id
1 'polypeptide(L)'
;MKVEISVPEVVSIFKEIQEQPERIFEMIRVEIRENVGGYLSELMKVELTRFLGRESYERVESDVDHRNGSYGRHFTLKGIGEVGV
;
A
#
# COMPACT_ATOMS: atom_id res chain seq x y z
N MET A 1 4.55 9.27 -18.56
CA MET A 1 4.08 10.56 -18.01
C MET A 1 5.23 11.55 -18.16
N LYS A 2 5.08 12.62 -18.97
CA LYS A 2 6.08 13.70 -19.03
C LYS A 2 5.66 14.75 -18.01
N VAL A 3 6.51 15.00 -17.01
CA VAL A 3 6.29 16.08 -16.05
C VAL A 3 6.84 17.34 -16.68
N GLU A 4 5.97 18.21 -17.16
CA GLU A 4 6.32 19.55 -17.63
C GLU A 4 6.38 20.47 -16.42
N ILE A 5 7.54 20.54 -15.78
CA ILE A 5 7.80 21.45 -14.68
C ILE A 5 8.92 22.40 -15.09
N SER A 6 8.72 23.69 -14.84
CA SER A 6 9.70 24.72 -15.13
C SER A 6 10.78 24.77 -14.05
N VAL A 7 12.00 25.18 -14.43
CA VAL A 7 13.12 25.34 -13.47
C VAL A 7 12.76 26.24 -12.28
N PRO A 8 12.04 27.38 -12.44
CA PRO A 8 11.61 28.20 -11.32
C PRO A 8 10.68 27.47 -10.34
N GLU A 9 9.75 26.65 -10.82
CA GLU A 9 8.86 25.86 -9.97
C GLU A 9 9.63 24.82 -9.15
N VAL A 10 10.62 24.16 -9.76
CA VAL A 10 11.52 23.26 -9.03
C VAL A 10 12.22 23.99 -7.90
N VAL A 11 12.75 25.20 -8.18
CA VAL A 11 13.47 26.00 -7.18
C VAL A 11 12.55 26.46 -6.06
N SER A 12 11.29 26.85 -6.34
CA SER A 12 10.34 27.24 -5.30
C SER A 12 9.97 26.06 -4.41
N ILE A 13 9.72 24.89 -5.00
CA ILE A 13 9.46 23.66 -4.25
C ILE A 13 10.64 23.40 -3.30
N PHE A 14 11.89 23.38 -3.80
CA PHE A 14 13.07 23.16 -2.97
C PHE A 14 13.24 24.16 -1.82
N LYS A 15 12.90 25.43 -2.01
CA LYS A 15 12.92 26.42 -0.92
C LYS A 15 11.87 26.12 0.14
N GLU A 16 10.68 25.72 -0.28
CA GLU A 16 9.61 25.29 0.63
C GLU A 16 10.02 24.05 1.44
N ILE A 17 10.76 23.11 0.82
CA ILE A 17 11.38 21.96 1.53
C ILE A 17 12.36 22.43 2.60
N GLN A 18 13.20 23.43 2.28
CA GLN A 18 14.21 23.93 3.21
C GLN A 18 13.59 24.69 4.38
N GLU A 19 12.48 25.40 4.15
CA GLU A 19 11.77 26.15 5.18
C GLU A 19 10.92 25.27 6.10
N GLN A 20 10.29 24.20 5.57
CA GLN A 20 9.44 23.27 6.33
C GLN A 20 9.64 21.82 5.88
N PRO A 21 10.77 21.19 6.21
CA PRO A 21 11.07 19.81 5.80
C PRO A 21 10.09 18.78 6.38
N GLU A 22 9.42 19.09 7.49
CA GLU A 22 8.50 18.19 8.20
C GLU A 22 7.32 17.75 7.32
N ARG A 23 6.77 18.66 6.51
CA ARG A 23 5.62 18.36 5.63
C ARG A 23 5.93 17.26 4.62
N ILE A 24 7.16 17.23 4.11
CA ILE A 24 7.59 16.19 3.17
C ILE A 24 7.75 14.86 3.87
N PHE A 25 8.31 14.85 5.08
CA PHE A 25 8.40 13.62 5.86
C PHE A 25 7.03 13.05 6.21
N GLU A 26 6.03 13.91 6.46
CA GLU A 26 4.63 13.49 6.63
C GLU A 26 4.06 12.87 5.35
N MET A 27 4.22 13.53 4.20
CA MET A 27 3.78 13.00 2.91
C MET A 27 4.42 11.65 2.60
N ILE A 28 5.75 11.53 2.73
CA ILE A 28 6.48 10.28 2.53
C ILE A 28 5.96 9.20 3.50
N ARG A 29 5.68 9.54 4.75
CA ARG A 29 5.19 8.58 5.73
C ARG A 29 3.80 8.06 5.38
N VAL A 30 2.91 8.91 4.87
CA VAL A 30 1.59 8.50 4.38
C VAL A 30 1.74 7.55 3.20
N GLU A 31 2.54 7.94 2.19
CA GLU A 31 2.78 7.11 1.00
C GLU A 31 3.40 5.75 1.36
N ILE A 32 4.36 5.71 2.30
CA ILE A 32 4.95 4.46 2.78
C ILE A 32 3.89 3.56 3.42
N ARG A 33 3.01 4.12 4.26
CA ARG A 33 1.96 3.34 4.94
C ARG A 33 0.99 2.73 3.94
N GLU A 34 0.56 3.50 2.94
CA GLU A 34 -0.34 3.01 1.89
C GLU A 34 0.30 1.89 1.06
N ASN A 35 1.54 2.08 0.63
CA ASN A 35 2.28 1.07 -0.13
C ASN A 35 2.48 -0.22 0.67
N VAL A 36 2.84 -0.11 1.95
CA VAL A 36 3.01 -1.28 2.83
C VAL A 36 1.68 -1.99 3.07
N GLY A 37 0.58 -1.23 3.23
CA GLY A 37 -0.77 -1.79 3.31
C GLY A 37 -1.12 -2.61 2.07
N GLY A 38 -0.95 -2.01 0.89
CA GLY A 38 -1.16 -2.70 -0.39
C GLY A 38 -0.32 -3.97 -0.53
N TYR A 39 0.96 -3.91 -0.19
CA TYR A 39 1.85 -5.08 -0.21
C TYR A 39 1.36 -6.20 0.70
N LEU A 40 0.98 -5.89 1.95
CA LEU A 40 0.47 -6.89 2.89
C LEU A 40 -0.88 -7.48 2.42
N SER A 41 -1.77 -6.66 1.86
CA SER A 41 -3.03 -7.11 1.28
C SER A 41 -2.82 -8.09 0.13
N GLU A 42 -1.86 -7.84 -0.76
CA GLU A 42 -1.51 -8.78 -1.83
C GLU A 42 -0.83 -10.04 -1.31
N LEU A 43 0.09 -9.92 -0.36
CA LEU A 43 0.74 -11.08 0.25
C LEU A 43 -0.28 -12.04 0.86
N MET A 44 -1.23 -11.51 1.63
CA MET A 44 -2.31 -12.31 2.23
C MET A 44 -3.23 -12.95 1.18
N LYS A 45 -3.50 -12.29 0.05
CA LYS A 45 -4.26 -12.88 -1.06
C LYS A 45 -3.52 -14.06 -1.67
N VAL A 46 -2.22 -13.93 -1.90
CA VAL A 46 -1.37 -15.00 -2.44
C VAL A 46 -1.30 -16.18 -1.47
N GLU A 47 -1.13 -15.92 -0.18
CA GLU A 47 -1.15 -16.96 0.86
C GLU A 47 -2.50 -17.68 0.91
N LEU A 48 -3.62 -16.94 0.82
CA LEU A 48 -4.96 -17.52 0.78
C LEU A 48 -5.18 -18.37 -0.48
N THR A 49 -4.77 -17.90 -1.65
CA THR A 49 -4.79 -18.69 -2.89
C THR A 49 -4.00 -19.98 -2.70
N ARG A 50 -2.79 -19.90 -2.14
CA ARG A 50 -1.92 -21.07 -1.92
C ARG A 50 -2.53 -22.04 -0.92
N PHE A 51 -3.17 -21.54 0.13
CA PHE A 51 -3.86 -22.36 1.13
C PHE A 51 -5.07 -23.09 0.54
N LEU A 52 -5.90 -22.39 -0.24
CA LEU A 52 -7.08 -22.98 -0.89
C LEU A 52 -6.73 -23.84 -2.10
N GLY A 53 -5.52 -23.71 -2.65
CA GLY A 53 -5.07 -24.41 -3.84
C GLY A 53 -5.74 -23.97 -5.14
N ARG A 54 -6.42 -22.81 -5.13
CA ARG A 54 -7.20 -22.30 -6.27
C ARG A 54 -7.31 -20.78 -6.27
N GLU A 55 -7.48 -20.22 -7.46
CA GLU A 55 -7.72 -18.80 -7.66
C GLU A 55 -9.17 -18.42 -7.31
N SER A 56 -9.39 -17.10 -7.21
CA SER A 56 -10.74 -16.58 -7.02
C SER A 56 -11.63 -16.96 -8.20
N TYR A 57 -12.80 -17.53 -7.90
CA TYR A 57 -13.77 -18.01 -8.89
C TYR A 57 -13.28 -19.13 -9.83
N GLU A 58 -12.14 -19.74 -9.56
CA GLU A 58 -11.71 -20.93 -10.28
C GLU A 58 -12.68 -22.10 -10.03
N ARG A 59 -13.07 -22.78 -11.10
CA ARG A 59 -13.94 -23.96 -11.03
C ARG A 59 -13.14 -25.17 -10.61
N VAL A 60 -13.63 -25.87 -9.60
CA VAL A 60 -13.04 -27.11 -9.08
C VAL A 60 -14.16 -28.14 -8.96
N GLU A 61 -13.86 -29.40 -9.28
CA GLU A 61 -14.84 -30.49 -9.29
C GLU A 61 -15.08 -31.10 -7.90
N SER A 62 -14.21 -30.80 -6.93
CA SER A 62 -14.26 -31.34 -5.56
C SER A 62 -14.96 -30.40 -4.58
N ASP A 63 -15.42 -30.97 -3.45
CA ASP A 63 -15.87 -30.19 -2.29
C ASP A 63 -14.65 -29.46 -1.69
N VAL A 64 -14.68 -28.13 -1.69
CA VAL A 64 -13.54 -27.28 -1.31
C VAL A 64 -13.98 -26.15 -0.39
N ASP A 65 -13.05 -25.65 0.42
CA ASP A 65 -13.28 -24.43 1.18
C ASP A 65 -13.50 -23.22 0.24
N HIS A 66 -14.40 -22.34 0.68
CA HIS A 66 -14.79 -21.14 -0.06
C HIS A 66 -14.28 -19.87 0.61
N ARG A 67 -13.84 -18.92 -0.21
CA ARG A 67 -13.57 -17.56 0.26
C ARG A 67 -14.86 -16.93 0.76
N ASN A 68 -14.82 -16.31 1.94
CA ASN A 68 -16.01 -15.78 2.62
C ASN A 68 -15.86 -14.28 2.92
N GLY A 69 -15.55 -13.50 1.89
CA GLY A 69 -15.42 -12.05 1.98
C GLY A 69 -14.06 -11.58 2.53
N SER A 70 -14.06 -10.35 3.05
CA SER A 70 -12.89 -9.67 3.62
C SER A 70 -13.32 -8.73 4.74
N TYR A 71 -12.37 -8.32 5.58
CA TYR A 71 -12.59 -7.35 6.64
C TYR A 71 -11.33 -6.49 6.82
N GLY A 72 -11.53 -5.22 7.15
CA GLY A 72 -10.44 -4.28 7.38
C GLY A 72 -9.68 -4.61 8.66
N ARG A 73 -8.35 -4.50 8.61
CA ARG A 73 -7.48 -4.68 9.77
C ARG A 73 -6.49 -3.53 9.88
N HIS A 74 -6.08 -3.24 11.11
CA HIS A 74 -5.08 -2.22 11.41
C HIS A 74 -3.91 -2.87 12.15
N PHE A 75 -2.71 -2.74 11.59
CA PHE A 75 -1.47 -3.23 12.19
C PHE A 75 -0.58 -2.07 12.59
N THR A 76 0.10 -2.18 13.72
CA THR A 76 1.15 -1.23 14.09
C THR A 76 2.51 -1.84 13.78
N LEU A 77 3.21 -1.27 12.79
CA LEU A 77 4.52 -1.73 12.36
C LEU A 77 5.62 -0.84 12.95
N LYS A 78 6.65 -1.47 13.52
CA LYS A 78 7.80 -0.76 14.08
C LYS A 78 8.49 0.08 13.00
N GLY A 79 8.63 1.38 13.25
CA GLY A 79 9.29 2.33 12.34
C GLY A 79 8.41 2.93 11.24
N ILE A 80 7.18 2.42 11.05
CA ILE A 80 6.21 2.93 10.06
C ILE A 80 4.98 3.53 10.76
N GLY A 81 4.52 2.86 11.82
CA GLY A 81 3.32 3.19 12.56
C GLY A 81 2.13 2.35 12.12
N GLU A 82 0.94 2.92 12.25
CA GLU A 82 -0.30 2.24 11.90
C GLU A 82 -0.45 2.10 10.38
N VAL A 83 -0.83 0.90 9.93
CA VAL A 83 -1.06 0.52 8.55
C VAL A 83 -2.39 -0.24 8.47
N GLY A 84 -3.29 0.25 7.61
CA GLY A 84 -4.54 -0.45 7.28
C GLY A 84 -4.34 -1.44 6.14
N VAL A 85 -5.07 -2.56 6.18
CA VAL A 85 -5.10 -3.60 5.13
C VAL A 85 -6.51 -4.11 4.84
#